data_AF-A0A7W8Q251-F1
#
_entry.id   AF-A0A7W8Q251-F1
#
_cell.length_a   1.000
_cell.length_b   1.000
_cell.length_c   1.000
_cell.angle_alpha   90.00
_cell.angle_beta   90.00
_cell.angle_gamma   90.00
#
_symmetry.space_group_name_H-M   'P 1'
#
loop_
_entity.id
_entity.type
_entity.pdbx_description
1 polymer ?
#
loop_
_entity_poly.entity_id
_entity_poly.type
_entity_poly.pdbx_seq_one_letter_code
_entity_poly.pdbx_strand_id
1 'polypeptide(L)'
;MIRRLHDPPELPELIGERATPSSPSLYIARPTRIDSAACLECHSTPSAAPRTMIDKYVPANGFNWPLHETIGAQVVSVPMSLPLGQAHSVWRTFMLSFPAVFGCVLIAPNLMVHFLVTKRLKALSRAADEVSLGKLDTASFSTRGGD
;
A
#
# COMPACT_ATOMS: atom_id res chain seq x y z
N MET A 1 14.65 4.13 -24.25
CA MET A 1 15.12 4.08 -22.86
C MET A 1 16.61 4.41 -22.77
N ILE A 2 17.50 3.56 -23.32
CA ILE A 2 18.96 3.81 -23.34
C ILE A 2 19.32 5.15 -24.01
N ARG A 3 18.73 5.47 -25.17
CA ARG A 3 18.92 6.78 -25.82
C ARG A 3 18.58 7.98 -24.92
N ARG A 4 17.54 7.87 -24.08
CA ARG A 4 17.17 8.94 -23.13
C ARG A 4 18.13 9.08 -21.95
N LEU A 5 18.90 8.04 -21.66
CA LEU A 5 19.96 8.04 -20.65
C LEU A 5 21.32 8.45 -21.24
N HIS A 6 21.46 8.37 -22.57
CA HIS A 6 22.68 8.68 -23.30
C HIS A 6 22.72 10.14 -23.79
N ASP A 7 21.62 10.66 -24.35
CA ASP A 7 21.57 12.02 -24.92
C ASP A 7 21.83 13.14 -23.87
N PRO A 8 21.30 13.08 -22.63
CA PRO A 8 21.69 13.96 -21.53
C PRO A 8 22.76 13.29 -20.64
N PRO A 9 24.02 13.76 -20.64
CA PRO A 9 25.13 13.17 -19.86
C PRO A 9 25.01 13.41 -18.35
N GLU A 10 23.91 13.94 -17.83
CA GLU A 10 23.71 14.21 -16.41
C GLU A 10 22.50 13.50 -15.80
N LEU A 11 21.70 12.75 -16.55
CA LEU A 11 20.56 12.04 -15.95
C LEU A 11 21.06 10.87 -15.07
N PRO A 12 20.88 10.93 -13.72
CA PRO A 12 21.39 9.89 -12.83
C PRO A 12 20.53 8.63 -12.88
N GLU A 13 19.24 8.79 -13.17
CA GLU A 13 18.29 7.70 -13.29
C GLU A 13 17.08 8.10 -14.14
N LEU A 14 16.44 7.09 -14.71
CA LEU A 14 15.16 7.18 -15.40
C LEU A 14 14.17 6.27 -14.68
N ILE A 15 13.14 6.87 -14.12
CA ILE A 15 12.05 6.17 -13.45
C ILE A 15 10.84 6.15 -14.40
N GLY A 16 10.17 5.01 -14.48
CA GLY A 16 8.91 4.92 -15.20
C GLY A 16 8.12 3.69 -14.82
N GLU A 17 6.88 3.66 -15.28
CA GLU A 17 6.02 2.50 -15.12
C GLU A 17 5.94 1.74 -16.44
N ARG A 18 5.90 0.41 -16.36
CA ARG A 18 5.60 -0.44 -17.51
C ARG A 18 4.50 -1.42 -17.18
N ALA A 19 3.60 -1.62 -18.13
CA ALA A 19 2.66 -2.71 -18.08
C ALA A 19 3.42 -4.04 -18.23
N THR A 20 3.20 -4.97 -17.32
CA THR A 20 3.66 -6.36 -17.46
C THR A 20 2.47 -7.31 -17.34
N PRO A 21 2.56 -8.54 -17.85
CA PRO A 21 1.44 -9.49 -17.82
C PRO A 21 0.93 -9.81 -16.41
N SER A 22 1.77 -9.70 -15.37
CA SER A 22 1.43 -10.05 -14.00
C SER A 22 0.95 -8.86 -13.15
N SER A 23 1.56 -7.68 -13.33
CA SER A 23 1.20 -6.45 -12.64
C SER A 23 1.95 -5.25 -13.25
N PRO A 24 1.43 -4.02 -13.18
CA PRO A 24 2.26 -2.84 -13.42
C PRO A 24 3.56 -2.91 -12.58
N SER A 25 4.70 -2.75 -13.23
CA SER A 25 6.00 -2.71 -12.55
C SER A 25 6.62 -1.34 -12.68
N LEU A 26 7.03 -0.77 -11.57
CA LEU A 26 7.89 0.41 -11.57
C LEU A 26 9.29 -0.05 -11.98
N TYR A 27 9.89 0.59 -12.98
CA TYR A 27 11.27 0.37 -13.34
C TYR A 27 12.10 1.60 -13.01
N ILE A 28 13.30 1.34 -12.49
CA ILE A 28 14.33 2.35 -12.25
C ILE A 28 15.51 1.93 -13.12
N ALA A 29 16.01 2.88 -13.92
CA ALA A 29 17.09 2.63 -14.84
C ALA A 29 18.21 3.63 -14.67
N ARG A 30 19.40 3.11 -14.34
CA ARG A 30 20.60 3.92 -14.14
C ARG A 30 21.55 3.73 -15.31
N PRO A 31 22.18 4.80 -15.83
CA PRO A 31 23.16 4.66 -16.89
C PRO A 31 24.39 3.92 -16.36
N THR A 32 24.94 3.02 -17.17
CA THR A 32 26.24 2.39 -16.90
C THR A 32 27.31 3.16 -17.67
N ARG A 33 28.14 3.91 -16.95
CA ARG A 33 29.24 4.70 -17.53
C ARG A 33 30.57 3.99 -17.32
N ILE A 34 31.45 4.14 -18.29
CA ILE A 34 32.82 3.67 -18.18
C ILE A 34 33.68 4.74 -17.51
N ASP A 35 33.68 4.75 -16.18
CA ASP A 35 34.43 5.73 -15.40
C ASP A 35 35.87 5.32 -15.11
N SER A 36 36.24 4.06 -15.42
CA SER A 36 37.56 3.50 -15.15
C SER A 36 38.23 2.96 -16.41
N ALA A 37 39.52 3.26 -16.55
CA ALA A 37 40.37 2.69 -17.60
C ALA A 37 40.51 1.16 -17.51
N ALA A 38 40.26 0.57 -16.33
CA ALA A 38 40.29 -0.88 -16.15
C ALA A 38 39.23 -1.60 -17.00
N CYS A 39 38.09 -0.95 -17.27
CA CYS A 39 37.05 -1.52 -18.14
C CYS A 39 37.56 -1.67 -19.59
N LEU A 40 38.48 -0.81 -20.02
CA LEU A 40 39.04 -0.79 -21.36
C LEU A 40 40.08 -1.89 -21.59
N GLU A 41 40.58 -2.55 -20.54
CA GLU A 41 41.47 -3.72 -20.70
C GLU A 41 40.78 -4.85 -21.47
N CYS A 42 39.47 -4.98 -21.34
CA CYS A 42 38.68 -5.99 -22.03
C CYS A 42 37.76 -5.40 -23.13
N HIS A 43 37.34 -4.14 -23.02
CA HIS A 43 36.33 -3.54 -23.89
C HIS A 43 36.85 -2.47 -24.87
N SER A 44 38.17 -2.23 -24.93
CA SER A 44 38.78 -1.35 -25.93
C SER A 44 38.82 -2.01 -27.31
N THR A 45 39.94 -2.56 -27.75
CA THR A 45 40.04 -3.26 -29.04
C THR A 45 40.08 -4.77 -28.84
N PRO A 46 39.58 -5.55 -29.81
CA PRO A 46 39.72 -7.00 -29.76
C PRO A 46 41.17 -7.47 -29.65
N SER A 47 42.14 -6.70 -30.16
CA SER A 47 43.57 -7.02 -30.05
C SER A 47 44.17 -6.78 -28.67
N ALA A 48 43.57 -5.87 -27.87
CA ALA A 48 44.03 -5.57 -26.51
C ALA A 48 43.43 -6.51 -25.47
N ALA A 49 42.29 -7.14 -25.77
CA ALA A 49 41.60 -8.00 -24.84
C ALA A 49 42.28 -9.37 -24.65
N PRO A 50 42.13 -10.01 -23.47
CA PRO A 50 42.67 -11.35 -23.22
C PRO A 50 42.13 -12.39 -24.22
N ARG A 51 43.01 -13.29 -24.68
CA ARG A 51 42.68 -14.35 -25.66
C ARG A 51 41.48 -15.21 -25.23
N THR A 52 41.40 -15.54 -23.94
CA THR A 52 40.30 -16.31 -23.35
C THR A 52 38.93 -15.62 -23.48
N MET A 53 38.90 -14.29 -23.52
CA MET A 53 37.66 -13.53 -23.70
C MET A 53 37.21 -13.56 -25.16
N ILE A 54 38.15 -13.40 -26.09
CA ILE A 54 37.90 -13.45 -27.54
C ILE A 54 37.41 -14.85 -27.95
N ASP A 55 38.04 -15.90 -27.44
CA ASP A 55 37.67 -17.29 -27.74
C ASP A 55 36.24 -17.63 -27.27
N LYS A 56 35.77 -16.98 -26.20
CA LYS A 56 34.45 -17.24 -25.61
C LYS A 56 33.34 -16.36 -26.20
N TYR A 57 33.61 -15.08 -26.42
CA TYR A 57 32.58 -14.08 -26.78
C TYR A 57 32.64 -13.65 -28.24
N VAL A 58 33.67 -14.05 -29.00
CA VAL A 58 33.91 -13.69 -30.40
C VAL A 58 34.19 -12.18 -30.54
N PRO A 59 35.10 -11.72 -31.41
CA PRO A 59 35.45 -10.31 -31.53
C PRO A 59 34.35 -9.40 -32.13
N ALA A 60 33.11 -9.89 -32.26
CA ALA A 60 32.05 -9.25 -33.01
C ALA A 60 31.32 -8.13 -32.24
N ASN A 61 31.20 -8.23 -30.91
CA ASN A 61 30.38 -7.31 -30.11
C ASN A 61 31.05 -6.99 -28.76
N GLY A 62 30.74 -5.81 -28.20
CA GLY A 62 31.19 -5.43 -26.85
C GLY A 62 32.59 -4.83 -26.79
N PHE A 63 33.13 -4.38 -27.92
CA PHE A 63 34.40 -3.66 -28.02
C PHE A 63 34.17 -2.22 -28.49
N ASN A 64 35.24 -1.43 -28.51
CA ASN A 64 35.31 -0.02 -28.86
C ASN A 64 34.53 0.88 -27.91
N TRP A 65 34.51 0.54 -26.62
CA TRP A 65 33.90 1.41 -25.61
C TRP A 65 34.76 2.65 -25.37
N PRO A 66 34.19 3.86 -25.47
CA PRO A 66 34.89 5.08 -25.10
C PRO A 66 34.85 5.34 -23.58
N LEU A 67 35.90 5.97 -23.07
CA LEU A 67 36.01 6.38 -21.67
C LEU A 67 35.00 7.51 -21.38
N HIS A 68 34.35 7.48 -20.21
CA HIS A 68 33.34 8.44 -19.75
C HIS A 68 32.03 8.46 -20.55
N GLU A 69 31.75 7.42 -21.32
CA GLU A 69 30.50 7.31 -22.08
C GLU A 69 29.52 6.32 -21.46
N THR A 70 28.22 6.59 -21.67
CA THR A 70 27.13 5.69 -21.28
C THR A 70 26.94 4.62 -22.35
N ILE A 71 27.41 3.40 -22.07
CA ILE A 71 27.34 2.24 -22.96
C ILE A 71 26.04 1.40 -22.78
N GLY A 72 25.31 1.63 -21.69
CA GLY A 72 24.18 0.81 -21.32
C GLY A 72 23.38 1.37 -20.14
N ALA A 73 22.42 0.58 -19.66
CA ALA A 73 21.59 0.94 -18.51
C ALA A 73 21.31 -0.28 -17.64
N GLN A 74 21.50 -0.12 -16.33
CA GLN A 74 21.05 -1.09 -15.34
C GLN A 74 19.58 -0.84 -15.04
N VAL A 75 18.72 -1.82 -15.33
CA VAL A 75 17.28 -1.73 -15.10
C VAL A 75 16.87 -2.65 -13.96
N VAL A 76 16.27 -2.08 -12.92
CA VAL A 76 15.66 -2.81 -11.82
C VAL A 76 14.15 -2.61 -11.89
N SER A 77 13.38 -3.69 -11.88
CA SER A 77 11.91 -3.64 -11.91
C SER A 77 11.32 -4.13 -10.60
N VAL A 78 10.45 -3.33 -9.99
CA VAL A 78 9.75 -3.64 -8.75
C VAL A 78 8.25 -3.81 -9.05
N PRO A 79 7.64 -4.98 -8.78
CA PRO A 79 6.22 -5.20 -9.01
C PRO A 79 5.37 -4.36 -8.03
N MET A 80 4.35 -3.67 -8.55
CA MET A 80 3.49 -2.80 -7.72
C MET A 80 2.35 -3.55 -7.02
N SER A 81 2.16 -4.85 -7.29
CA SER A 81 1.11 -5.68 -6.68
C SER A 81 1.18 -5.73 -5.15
N LEU A 82 2.39 -5.78 -4.58
CA LEU A 82 2.62 -5.83 -3.14
C LEU A 82 2.22 -4.53 -2.43
N PRO A 83 2.78 -3.35 -2.79
CA PRO A 83 2.41 -2.10 -2.14
C PRO A 83 0.92 -1.73 -2.37
N LEU A 84 0.37 -2.01 -3.55
CA LEU A 84 -1.05 -1.73 -3.84
C LEU A 84 -1.97 -2.65 -3.04
N GLY A 85 -1.66 -3.95 -2.95
CA GLY A 85 -2.45 -4.89 -2.15
C GLY A 85 -2.52 -4.49 -0.67
N GLN A 86 -1.40 -4.04 -0.11
CA GLN A 86 -1.36 -3.58 1.27
C GLN A 86 -2.19 -2.29 1.47
N ALA A 87 -2.08 -1.34 0.54
CA ALA A 87 -2.85 -0.09 0.57
C ALA A 87 -4.37 -0.35 0.59
N HIS A 88 -4.86 -1.29 -0.22
CA HIS A 88 -6.28 -1.66 -0.24
C HIS A 88 -6.76 -2.28 1.08
N SER A 89 -5.94 -3.08 1.75
CA SER A 89 -6.30 -3.69 3.03
C SER A 89 -6.47 -2.64 4.13
N VAL A 90 -5.53 -1.69 4.21
CA VAL A 90 -5.53 -0.61 5.20
C VAL A 90 -6.71 0.32 4.92
N TRP A 91 -6.89 0.72 3.66
CA TRP A 91 -8.03 1.54 3.23
C TRP A 91 -9.37 0.92 3.64
N ARG A 92 -9.55 -0.39 3.41
CA ARG A 92 -10.79 -1.09 3.77
C ARG A 92 -11.03 -1.09 5.28
N THR A 93 -10.00 -1.35 6.08
CA THR A 93 -10.12 -1.32 7.55
C THR A 93 -10.46 0.08 8.05
N PHE A 94 -9.84 1.13 7.50
CA PHE A 94 -10.18 2.51 7.83
C PHE A 94 -11.61 2.87 7.44
N MET A 95 -12.02 2.55 6.21
CA MET A 95 -13.37 2.82 5.71
C MET A 95 -14.48 2.04 6.43
N LEU A 96 -14.18 0.89 7.03
CA LEU A 96 -15.15 0.14 7.84
C LEU A 96 -15.17 0.60 9.31
N SER A 97 -14.00 0.84 9.90
CA SER A 97 -13.90 1.24 11.31
C SER A 97 -14.50 2.62 11.56
N PHE A 98 -14.33 3.56 10.65
CA PHE A 98 -14.86 4.91 10.79
C PHE A 98 -16.39 4.95 10.95
N PRO A 99 -17.20 4.42 10.00
CA PRO A 99 -18.64 4.37 10.17
C PRO A 99 -19.07 3.43 11.30
N ALA A 100 -18.32 2.38 11.61
CA ALA A 100 -18.65 1.49 12.73
C ALA A 100 -18.61 2.23 14.08
N VAL A 101 -17.53 2.98 14.34
CA VAL A 101 -17.40 3.79 15.57
C VAL A 101 -18.49 4.85 15.64
N PHE A 102 -18.73 5.59 14.54
CA PHE A 102 -19.80 6.57 14.48
C PHE A 102 -21.18 5.95 14.72
N GLY A 103 -21.45 4.80 14.11
CA GLY A 103 -22.68 4.03 14.31
C GLY A 103 -22.86 3.63 15.78
N CYS A 104 -21.81 3.12 16.42
CA CYS A 104 -21.84 2.80 17.86
C CYS A 104 -22.15 4.03 18.72
N VAL A 105 -21.51 5.17 18.45
CA VAL A 105 -21.73 6.42 19.20
C VAL A 105 -23.15 6.97 18.99
N LEU A 106 -23.75 6.80 17.82
CA LEU A 106 -25.13 7.22 17.57
C LEU A 106 -26.14 6.26 18.21
N ILE A 107 -25.89 4.96 18.16
CA ILE A 107 -26.86 3.93 18.58
C ILE A 107 -26.80 3.70 20.09
N ALA A 108 -25.62 3.69 20.71
CA ALA A 108 -25.46 3.33 22.12
C ALA A 108 -26.21 4.28 23.09
N PRO A 109 -26.13 5.62 22.96
CA PRO A 109 -26.90 6.52 23.83
C PRO A 109 -28.40 6.38 23.60
N ASN A 110 -28.84 6.20 22.36
CA ASN A 110 -30.25 6.01 22.03
C ASN A 110 -30.83 4.76 22.71
N LEU A 111 -30.09 3.64 22.67
CA LEU A 111 -30.45 2.41 23.38
C LEU A 111 -30.43 2.62 24.90
N MET A 112 -29.37 3.24 25.42
CA MET A 112 -29.23 3.50 26.86
C MET A 112 -30.41 4.31 27.41
N VAL A 113 -30.75 5.43 26.75
CA VAL A 113 -31.89 6.27 27.15
C VAL A 113 -33.20 5.49 27.04
N HIS A 114 -33.39 4.74 25.96
CA HIS A 114 -34.61 3.94 25.77
C HIS A 114 -34.83 2.92 26.90
N PHE A 115 -33.77 2.18 27.28
CA PHE A 115 -33.87 1.12 28.29
C PHE A 115 -33.87 1.66 29.73
N LEU A 116 -33.02 2.62 30.06
CA LEU A 116 -32.88 3.14 31.41
C LEU A 116 -33.96 4.15 31.76
N VAL A 117 -34.32 5.04 30.82
CA VAL A 117 -35.20 6.17 31.10
C VAL A 117 -36.60 5.93 30.53
N THR A 118 -36.72 5.82 29.21
CA THR A 118 -38.04 5.83 28.53
C THR A 118 -38.92 4.66 28.97
N LYS A 119 -38.35 3.45 29.09
CA LYS A 119 -39.10 2.26 29.54
C LYS A 119 -39.51 2.36 31.02
N ARG A 120 -38.63 2.88 31.88
CA ARG A 120 -38.90 3.01 33.33
C ARG A 120 -39.92 4.10 33.62
N LEU A 121 -39.80 5.26 32.97
CA LEU A 121 -40.78 6.35 33.09
C LEU A 121 -42.17 5.92 32.62
N LYS A 122 -42.27 5.17 31.51
CA LYS A 122 -43.56 4.63 31.05
C LYS A 122 -44.17 3.64 32.05
N ALA A 123 -43.35 2.81 32.69
CA ALA A 123 -43.83 1.89 33.72
C ALA A 123 -44.33 2.63 34.96
N LEU A 124 -43.60 3.66 35.42
CA LEU A 124 -44.00 4.49 36.55
C LEU A 124 -45.27 5.29 36.25
N SER A 125 -45.38 5.88 35.05
CA SER A 125 -46.57 6.62 34.62
C SER A 125 -47.80 5.72 34.60
N ARG A 126 -47.69 4.49 34.08
CA ARG A 126 -48.81 3.52 34.08
C ARG A 126 -49.23 3.11 35.49
N ALA A 127 -48.27 2.89 36.38
CA ALA A 127 -48.56 2.55 37.77
C ALA A 127 -49.28 3.72 38.49
N ALA A 128 -48.88 4.97 38.23
CA ALA A 128 -49.57 6.14 38.77
C ALA A 128 -51.00 6.28 38.20
N ASP A 129 -51.19 6.04 36.91
CA ASP A 129 -52.51 6.05 36.27
C ASP A 129 -53.43 4.96 36.85
N GLU A 130 -52.94 3.73 37.08
CA GLU A 130 -53.73 2.64 37.66
C GLU A 130 -54.14 2.88 39.11
N VAL A 131 -53.25 3.51 39.90
CA VAL A 131 -53.56 3.93 41.28
C VAL A 131 -54.56 5.08 41.28
N SER A 132 -54.43 6.05 40.35
CA SER A 132 -55.40 7.14 40.19
C SER A 132 -56.78 6.65 39.71
N LEU A 133 -56.83 5.53 39.00
CA LEU A 133 -58.06 4.84 38.58
C LEU A 133 -58.66 3.93 39.67
N GLY A 134 -58.06 3.87 40.86
CA GLY A 134 -58.64 3.24 42.05
C GLY A 134 -58.48 1.72 42.17
N LYS A 135 -57.55 1.09 41.42
CA LYS A 135 -57.28 -0.36 41.52
C LYS A 135 -56.17 -0.63 42.54
N LEU A 136 -56.51 -0.94 43.79
CA LEU A 136 -55.55 -1.12 44.89
C LEU A 136 -55.15 -2.58 45.22
N ASP A 137 -55.68 -3.59 44.52
CA ASP A 137 -55.58 -5.00 45.00
C ASP A 137 -54.55 -5.93 44.31
N THR A 138 -53.63 -5.44 43.47
CA THR A 138 -52.70 -6.36 42.75
C THR A 138 -51.21 -6.01 42.78
N ALA A 139 -50.77 -5.07 43.61
CA ALA A 139 -49.36 -4.71 43.72
C ALA A 139 -48.56 -5.69 44.61
N SER A 140 -48.44 -6.95 44.19
CA SER A 140 -47.34 -7.81 44.65
C SER A 140 -46.07 -7.45 43.86
N PHE A 141 -45.18 -6.68 44.49
CA PHE A 141 -43.91 -6.28 43.91
C PHE A 141 -42.98 -7.50 43.76
N SER A 142 -42.78 -7.98 42.53
CA SER A 142 -41.68 -8.88 42.18
C SER A 142 -40.46 -8.03 41.80
N THR A 143 -39.61 -7.76 42.78
CA THR A 143 -38.31 -7.12 42.56
C THR A 143 -37.32 -8.17 42.07
N ARG A 144 -37.12 -8.28 40.76
CA ARG A 144 -35.99 -9.04 40.18
C ARG A 144 -34.84 -8.06 39.92
N GLY A 145 -33.97 -7.91 40.92
CA GLY A 145 -32.65 -7.32 40.75
C GLY A 145 -31.79 -8.24 39.88
N GLY A 146 -31.10 -7.67 38.90
CA GLY A 146 -30.04 -8.36 38.17
C GLY A 146 -28.72 -7.71 38.58
N ASP A 147 -27.90 -8.49 39.29
CA ASP A 147 -26.46 -8.27 39.37
C ASP A 147 -25.82 -8.54 37.99
#